data_AF-A0A1W9SQA2-F1
#
_entry.id   AF-A0A1W9SQA2-F1
#
_cell.length_a   1.000
_cell.length_b   1.000
_cell.length_c   1.000
_cell.angle_alpha   90.00
_cell.angle_beta   90.00
_cell.angle_gamma   90.00
#
_symmetry.space_group_name_H-M   'P 1'
#
loop_
_entity.id
_entity.type
_entity.pdbx_description
1 polymer ?
#
loop_
_entity_poly.entity_id
_entity_poly.type
_entity_poly.pdbx_seq_one_letter_code
_entity_poly.pdbx_strand_id
1 'polypeptide(L)'
;MLNSDKIKDYEKEIIKKIIIETAKDKIYKFSLEFLCEFLKKHFNKKVIVLVDEYDAPIIKAFQNSKYSNDKTYYQTFLGSVFKGNEENLQKGMLTGVMRIGKESIFSKWNNLDTYGITSTYFADKFGFTEKEIYEILKHFNLNKDVKKIKEWYDGYKFGNIDNIYNPWSIVNYISKVNDGFKTYWVNTSGDSLIRDEIFVGNKERTYKTLEKLIFYCGHC
;
A
#
# COMPACT_ATOMS: atom_id res chain seq x y z
N MET A 1 -8.60 -20.35 18.34
CA MET A 1 -8.62 -19.35 19.43
C MET A 1 -9.76 -19.55 20.43
N LEU A 2 -11.03 -19.56 20.04
CA LEU A 2 -12.15 -19.72 20.99
C LEU A 2 -12.14 -21.04 21.78
N ASN A 3 -11.63 -22.13 21.17
CA ASN A 3 -11.47 -23.43 21.83
C ASN A 3 -10.07 -23.63 22.44
N SER A 4 -9.24 -22.57 22.48
CA SER A 4 -7.89 -22.68 23.02
C SER A 4 -7.92 -22.71 24.54
N ASP A 5 -7.20 -23.66 25.13
CA ASP A 5 -6.84 -23.75 26.54
C ASP A 5 -5.87 -22.64 26.97
N LYS A 6 -4.97 -22.21 26.06
CA LYS A 6 -4.04 -21.09 26.28
C LYS A 6 -4.65 -19.68 26.32
N ILE A 7 -5.95 -19.55 26.02
CA ILE A 7 -6.67 -18.26 26.00
C ILE A 7 -7.64 -18.27 27.17
N LYS A 8 -7.60 -17.21 27.99
CA LYS A 8 -8.44 -17.10 29.19
C LYS A 8 -9.89 -16.85 28.81
N ASP A 9 -10.83 -17.23 29.66
CA ASP A 9 -12.25 -17.15 29.30
C ASP A 9 -12.73 -15.70 29.08
N TYR A 10 -12.24 -14.73 29.87
CA TYR A 10 -12.56 -13.32 29.62
C TYR A 10 -12.03 -12.81 28.26
N GLU A 11 -10.93 -13.37 27.75
CA GLU A 11 -10.36 -13.03 26.44
C GLU A 11 -11.23 -13.62 25.32
N LYS A 12 -11.71 -14.86 25.51
CA LYS A 12 -12.71 -15.47 24.61
C LYS A 12 -13.98 -14.63 24.55
N GLU A 13 -14.44 -14.07 25.67
CA GLU A 13 -15.60 -13.18 25.68
C GLU A 13 -15.35 -11.88 24.90
N ILE A 14 -14.14 -11.32 24.93
CA ILE A 14 -13.77 -10.17 24.08
C ILE A 14 -13.85 -10.57 22.60
N ILE A 15 -13.26 -11.71 22.22
CA ILE A 15 -13.31 -12.21 20.84
C ILE A 15 -14.75 -12.40 20.37
N LYS A 16 -15.60 -13.03 21.20
CA LYS A 16 -17.02 -13.23 20.87
C LYS A 16 -17.73 -11.90 20.62
N LYS A 17 -17.56 -10.92 21.52
CA LYS A 17 -18.19 -9.59 21.38
C LYS A 17 -17.78 -8.87 20.10
N ILE A 18 -16.53 -9.02 19.67
CA ILE A 18 -16.05 -8.46 18.40
C ILE A 18 -16.73 -9.17 17.23
N ILE A 19 -16.79 -10.51 17.23
CA ILE A 19 -17.37 -11.31 16.13
C ILE A 19 -18.86 -11.03 15.96
N ILE A 20 -19.62 -10.90 17.05
CA ILE A 20 -21.07 -10.63 17.00
C ILE A 20 -21.41 -9.13 16.96
N GLU A 21 -20.41 -8.28 16.76
CA GLU A 21 -20.55 -6.84 16.61
C GLU A 21 -21.13 -6.08 17.84
N THR A 22 -21.01 -6.62 19.06
CA THR A 22 -21.54 -6.02 20.29
C THR A 22 -20.47 -5.41 21.21
N ALA A 23 -19.23 -5.35 20.76
CA ALA A 23 -18.15 -4.76 21.52
C ALA A 23 -18.29 -3.22 21.62
N LYS A 24 -17.74 -2.62 22.68
CA LYS A 24 -17.65 -1.15 22.79
C LYS A 24 -16.62 -0.62 21.79
N ASP A 25 -16.76 0.61 21.30
CA ASP A 25 -15.81 1.27 20.39
C ASP A 25 -14.35 1.18 20.83
N LYS A 26 -14.10 1.30 22.15
CA LYS A 26 -12.76 1.13 22.71
C LYS A 26 -12.17 -0.24 22.36
N ILE A 27 -12.97 -1.31 22.41
CA ILE A 27 -12.51 -2.66 22.07
C ILE A 27 -12.17 -2.75 20.57
N TYR A 28 -12.99 -2.20 19.68
CA TYR A 28 -12.69 -2.20 18.25
C TYR A 28 -11.39 -1.45 17.93
N LYS A 29 -11.17 -0.28 18.57
CA LYS A 29 -9.94 0.51 18.41
C LYS A 29 -8.66 -0.24 18.78
N PHE A 30 -8.73 -1.24 19.65
CA PHE A 30 -7.59 -2.06 20.08
C PHE A 30 -7.69 -3.52 19.59
N SER A 31 -8.65 -3.84 18.74
CA SER A 31 -8.95 -5.23 18.36
C SER A 31 -7.80 -5.93 17.63
N LEU A 32 -7.01 -5.19 16.83
CA LEU A 32 -5.85 -5.74 16.14
C LEU A 32 -4.68 -6.03 17.11
N GLU A 33 -4.49 -5.21 18.14
CA GLU A 33 -3.53 -5.46 19.22
C GLU A 33 -3.92 -6.73 19.98
N PHE A 34 -5.19 -6.83 20.39
CA PHE A 34 -5.72 -8.03 21.06
C PHE A 34 -5.55 -9.28 20.19
N LEU A 35 -5.81 -9.17 18.89
CA LEU A 35 -5.59 -10.27 17.96
C LEU A 35 -4.12 -10.72 17.96
N CYS A 36 -3.16 -9.78 17.94
CA CYS A 36 -1.74 -10.12 18.01
C CYS A 36 -1.39 -10.87 19.29
N GLU A 37 -1.90 -10.39 20.44
CA GLU A 37 -1.71 -11.04 21.74
C GLU A 37 -2.29 -12.46 21.77
N PHE A 38 -3.53 -12.63 21.29
CA PHE A 38 -4.21 -13.92 21.29
C PHE A 38 -3.56 -14.94 20.35
N LEU A 39 -3.12 -14.49 19.16
CA LEU A 39 -2.37 -15.34 18.24
C LEU A 39 -1.04 -15.77 18.85
N LYS A 40 -0.32 -14.84 19.50
CA LYS A 40 0.94 -15.17 20.18
C LYS A 40 0.73 -16.17 21.31
N LYS A 41 -0.30 -16.01 22.14
CA LYS A 41 -0.62 -16.98 23.20
C LYS A 41 -0.97 -18.36 22.64
N HIS A 42 -1.80 -18.41 21.60
CA HIS A 42 -2.26 -19.67 21.02
C HIS A 42 -1.11 -20.46 20.35
N PHE A 43 -0.34 -19.78 19.50
CA PHE A 43 0.72 -20.40 18.69
C PHE A 43 2.11 -20.37 19.34
N ASN A 44 2.27 -19.66 20.47
CA ASN A 44 3.55 -19.40 21.13
C ASN A 44 4.61 -18.80 20.19
N LYS A 45 4.19 -17.93 19.27
CA LYS A 45 5.04 -17.26 18.30
C LYS A 45 4.62 -15.81 18.15
N LYS A 46 5.59 -14.90 18.08
CA LYS A 46 5.32 -13.50 17.76
C LYS A 46 4.69 -13.37 16.37
N VAL A 47 3.82 -12.38 16.20
CA VAL A 47 2.99 -12.16 15.01
C VAL A 47 3.71 -11.26 14.02
N ILE A 48 3.55 -11.54 12.72
CA ILE A 48 3.92 -10.62 11.66
C ILE A 48 2.64 -9.96 11.14
N VAL A 49 2.62 -8.63 11.05
CA VAL A 49 1.47 -7.87 10.55
C VAL A 49 1.86 -7.21 9.24
N LEU A 50 1.12 -7.55 8.18
CA LEU A 50 1.23 -6.96 6.85
C LEU A 50 -0.07 -6.21 6.56
N VAL A 51 0.00 -4.90 6.32
CA VAL A 51 -1.17 -4.09 5.98
C VAL A 51 -0.92 -3.48 4.62
N ASP A 52 -1.76 -3.88 3.67
CA ASP A 52 -1.76 -3.29 2.34
C ASP A 52 -2.73 -2.11 2.25
N GLU A 53 -2.41 -1.17 1.36
CA GLU A 53 -3.14 0.08 1.14
C GLU A 53 -3.54 0.80 2.43
N TYR A 54 -2.62 0.87 3.40
CA TYR A 54 -2.91 1.42 4.74
C TYR A 54 -3.44 2.85 4.68
N ASP A 55 -3.01 3.61 3.66
CA ASP A 55 -3.29 5.01 3.41
C ASP A 55 -4.69 5.26 2.83
N ALA A 56 -5.27 4.31 2.11
CA ALA A 56 -6.57 4.47 1.46
C ALA A 56 -7.71 4.93 2.38
N PRO A 57 -7.95 4.32 3.56
CA PRO A 57 -8.99 4.80 4.48
C PRO A 57 -8.67 6.17 5.07
N ILE A 58 -7.39 6.48 5.28
CA ILE A 58 -6.95 7.75 5.84
C ILE A 58 -7.18 8.88 4.83
N ILE A 59 -6.84 8.68 3.55
CA ILE A 59 -7.09 9.63 2.46
C ILE A 59 -8.58 9.95 2.37
N LYS A 60 -9.43 8.93 2.39
CA LYS A 60 -10.90 9.10 2.37
C LYS A 60 -11.39 9.92 3.55
N ALA A 61 -10.84 9.70 4.74
CA ALA A 61 -11.17 10.48 5.93
C ALA A 61 -10.71 11.94 5.82
N PHE A 62 -9.55 12.21 5.21
CA PHE A 62 -9.07 13.58 4.95
C PHE A 62 -9.91 14.33 3.92
N GLN A 63 -10.43 13.64 2.91
CA GLN A 63 -11.25 14.26 1.85
C GLN A 63 -12.66 14.62 2.31
N ASN A 64 -13.13 14.10 3.44
CA ASN A 64 -14.49 14.34 3.93
C ASN A 64 -14.49 14.62 5.43
N SER A 65 -14.74 15.90 5.77
CA SER A 65 -14.71 16.43 7.13
C SER A 65 -15.68 15.75 8.12
N LYS A 66 -16.65 14.97 7.63
CA LYS A 66 -17.53 14.14 8.47
C LYS A 66 -16.80 12.97 9.14
N TYR A 67 -15.62 12.60 8.65
CA TYR A 67 -14.81 11.46 9.12
C TYR A 67 -13.60 11.88 9.96
N SER A 68 -13.62 13.07 10.56
CA SER A 68 -12.53 13.53 11.44
C SER A 68 -12.27 12.58 12.61
N ASN A 69 -13.32 11.94 13.15
CA ASN A 69 -13.24 10.91 14.19
C ASN A 69 -12.54 9.61 13.70
N ASP A 70 -12.59 9.32 12.39
CA ASP A 70 -12.00 8.12 11.81
C ASP A 70 -10.47 8.20 11.82
N LYS A 71 -9.91 9.40 11.68
CA LYS A 71 -8.46 9.61 11.79
C LYS A 71 -7.93 9.11 13.14
N THR A 72 -8.59 9.46 14.25
CA THR A 72 -8.20 9.00 15.59
C THR A 72 -8.42 7.51 15.76
N TYR A 73 -9.46 6.95 15.13
CA TYR A 73 -9.66 5.50 15.09
C TYR A 73 -8.48 4.79 14.42
N TYR A 74 -8.13 5.14 13.17
CA TYR A 74 -7.03 4.50 12.43
C TYR A 74 -5.67 4.71 13.09
N GLN A 75 -5.42 5.89 13.66
CA GLN A 75 -4.22 6.16 14.46
C GLN A 75 -4.10 5.20 15.65
N THR A 76 -5.20 4.93 16.36
CA THR A 76 -5.21 4.02 17.51
C THR A 76 -5.13 2.56 17.06
N PHE A 77 -5.91 2.21 16.05
CA PHE A 77 -6.05 0.86 15.52
C PHE A 77 -4.73 0.31 14.96
N LEU A 78 -4.04 1.09 14.13
CA LEU A 78 -2.70 0.71 13.65
C LEU A 78 -1.63 1.03 14.70
N GLY A 79 -1.73 2.17 15.38
CA GLY A 79 -0.70 2.62 16.32
C GLY A 79 -0.50 1.70 17.52
N SER A 80 -1.57 1.13 18.07
CA SER A 80 -1.49 0.17 19.17
C SER A 80 -0.68 -1.09 18.82
N VAL A 81 -0.70 -1.50 17.56
CA VAL A 81 0.02 -2.69 17.09
C VAL A 81 1.50 -2.42 16.88
N PHE A 82 1.85 -1.26 16.32
CA PHE A 82 3.24 -0.94 15.99
C PHE A 82 3.98 -0.17 17.09
N LYS A 83 3.28 0.26 18.15
CA LYS A 83 3.86 0.94 19.30
C LYS A 83 3.52 0.22 20.61
N GLY A 84 4.54 -0.22 21.33
CA GLY A 84 4.39 -0.82 22.67
C GLY A 84 3.97 -2.29 22.68
N ASN A 85 3.80 -2.92 21.52
CA ASN A 85 3.39 -4.32 21.37
C ASN A 85 4.55 -5.27 21.03
N GLU A 86 5.79 -4.92 21.40
CA GLU A 86 7.02 -5.62 21.01
C GLU A 86 7.11 -7.06 21.55
N GLU A 87 6.39 -7.35 22.63
CA GLU A 87 6.29 -8.70 23.19
C GLU A 87 5.48 -9.66 22.30
N ASN A 88 4.52 -9.13 21.54
CA ASN A 88 3.63 -9.92 20.68
C ASN A 88 3.95 -9.77 19.19
N LEU A 89 4.53 -8.65 18.77
CA LEU A 89 4.85 -8.37 17.37
C LEU A 89 6.31 -8.73 17.05
N GLN A 90 6.51 -9.53 16.00
CA GLN A 90 7.83 -9.82 15.44
C GLN A 90 8.27 -8.75 14.44
N LYS A 91 7.37 -8.39 13.51
CA LYS A 91 7.63 -7.41 12.46
C LYS A 91 6.31 -6.86 11.91
N GLY A 92 6.35 -5.59 11.53
CA GLY A 92 5.29 -4.92 10.80
C GLY A 92 5.75 -4.49 9.41
N MET A 93 4.86 -4.56 8.42
CA MET A 93 5.06 -3.94 7.11
C MET A 93 3.76 -3.27 6.67
N LEU A 94 3.88 -2.03 6.22
CA LEU A 94 2.79 -1.24 5.67
C LEU A 94 3.13 -0.90 4.22
N THR A 95 2.19 -1.11 3.31
CA THR A 95 2.28 -0.68 1.91
C THR A 95 1.16 0.30 1.60
N GLY A 96 1.47 1.32 0.80
CA GLY A 96 0.56 2.39 0.44
C GLY A 96 1.18 3.28 -0.63
N VAL A 97 0.35 4.07 -1.30
CA VAL A 97 0.78 4.96 -2.38
C VAL A 97 1.34 6.26 -1.80
N MET A 98 0.59 6.84 -0.86
CA MET A 98 0.96 8.06 -0.18
C MET A 98 1.80 7.74 1.06
N ARG A 99 2.83 8.55 1.26
CA ARG A 99 3.57 8.57 2.51
C ARG A 99 2.79 9.35 3.57
N ILE A 100 1.73 8.75 4.08
CA ILE A 100 0.95 9.32 5.17
C ILE A 100 1.66 9.00 6.50
N GLY A 101 2.80 9.67 6.75
CA GLY A 101 3.53 9.60 8.02
C GLY A 101 5.02 9.93 7.86
N LYS A 102 5.56 10.93 8.54
CA LYS A 102 5.60 11.14 10.00
C LYS A 102 4.70 12.23 10.57
N GLU A 103 4.14 13.16 9.78
CA GLU A 103 3.54 14.38 10.37
C GLU A 103 2.09 14.24 10.89
N SER A 104 1.32 13.23 10.43
CA SER A 104 -0.13 13.18 10.68
C SER A 104 -0.61 12.06 11.62
N ILE A 105 -0.20 10.81 11.41
CA ILE A 105 -0.72 9.63 12.14
C ILE A 105 0.37 8.80 12.82
N PHE A 106 1.59 8.84 12.28
CA PHE A 106 2.75 8.08 12.77
C PHE A 106 3.78 8.96 13.47
N SER A 107 3.46 10.22 13.78
CA SER A 107 4.37 11.17 14.44
C SER A 107 4.91 10.68 15.78
N LYS A 108 4.17 9.76 16.41
CA LYS A 108 4.52 9.18 17.71
C LYS A 108 5.18 7.80 17.61
N TRP A 109 5.49 7.33 16.40
CA TRP A 109 6.11 6.03 16.14
C TRP A 109 7.61 6.21 16.00
N ASN A 110 8.38 5.62 16.91
CA ASN A 110 9.82 5.84 16.97
C ASN A 110 10.62 4.78 16.18
N ASN A 111 9.97 3.73 15.68
CA ASN A 111 10.60 2.55 15.09
C ASN A 111 10.21 2.32 13.60
N LEU A 112 9.92 3.40 12.86
CA LEU A 112 9.45 3.31 11.47
C LEU A 112 10.55 3.66 10.47
N ASP A 113 11.01 2.65 9.72
CA ASP A 113 11.80 2.82 8.51
C ASP A 113 10.87 2.98 7.29
N THR A 114 11.13 3.98 6.45
CA THR A 114 10.37 4.20 5.22
C THR A 114 11.23 3.98 3.99
N TYR A 115 10.74 3.17 3.07
CA TYR A 115 11.40 2.88 1.79
C TYR A 115 10.53 3.39 0.64
N GLY A 116 10.80 4.61 0.19
CA GLY A 116 10.12 5.21 -0.97
C GLY A 116 10.89 4.99 -2.27
N ILE A 117 10.45 5.68 -3.34
CA ILE A 117 11.05 5.62 -4.68
C ILE A 117 12.56 5.93 -4.71
N THR A 118 13.06 6.76 -3.80
CA THR A 118 14.48 7.12 -3.72
C THR A 118 15.33 6.09 -2.98
N SER A 119 14.70 5.11 -2.32
CA SER A 119 15.43 4.07 -1.58
C SER A 119 16.00 3.01 -2.51
N THR A 120 17.23 2.60 -2.23
CA THR A 120 17.90 1.49 -2.94
C THR A 120 17.52 0.11 -2.40
N TYR A 121 16.95 0.03 -1.20
CA TYR A 121 16.75 -1.26 -0.50
C TYR A 121 15.75 -2.18 -1.20
N PHE A 122 14.71 -1.61 -1.82
CA PHE A 122 13.68 -2.33 -2.58
C PHE A 122 13.59 -1.86 -4.04
N ALA A 123 14.63 -1.20 -4.55
CA ALA A 123 14.61 -0.55 -5.85
C ALA A 123 14.19 -1.49 -7.00
N ASP A 124 14.57 -2.77 -6.93
CA ASP A 124 14.25 -3.79 -7.93
C ASP A 124 12.92 -4.52 -7.67
N LYS A 125 12.13 -4.11 -6.66
CA LYS A 125 10.90 -4.82 -6.24
C LYS A 125 9.61 -4.14 -6.67
N PHE A 126 9.68 -2.96 -7.28
CA PHE A 126 8.51 -2.17 -7.68
C PHE A 126 8.02 -2.46 -9.11
N GLY A 127 8.72 -3.30 -9.86
CA GLY A 127 8.35 -3.69 -11.21
C GLY A 127 9.31 -4.73 -11.77
N PHE A 128 9.24 -4.96 -13.08
CA PHE A 128 10.22 -5.81 -13.75
C PHE A 128 11.46 -5.02 -14.08
N THR A 129 12.62 -5.56 -13.76
CA THR A 129 13.91 -5.05 -14.23
C THR A 129 14.08 -5.28 -15.73
N GLU A 130 14.94 -4.48 -16.37
CA GLU A 130 15.29 -4.68 -17.78
C GLU A 130 15.77 -6.12 -18.06
N LYS A 131 16.52 -6.73 -17.13
CA LYS A 131 16.94 -8.13 -17.23
C LYS A 131 15.74 -9.10 -17.25
N GLU A 132 14.79 -8.93 -16.34
CA GLU A 132 13.59 -9.78 -16.29
C GLU A 132 12.73 -9.60 -17.55
N ILE A 133 12.64 -8.40 -18.12
CA ILE A 133 11.97 -8.18 -19.41
C ILE A 133 12.61 -9.00 -20.52
N TYR A 134 13.95 -9.00 -20.63
CA TYR A 134 14.64 -9.84 -21.61
C TYR A 134 14.33 -11.32 -21.44
N GLU A 135 14.33 -11.82 -20.20
CA GLU A 135 14.03 -13.23 -19.90
C GLU A 135 12.58 -13.59 -20.24
N ILE A 136 11.62 -12.74 -19.87
CA ILE A 136 10.20 -12.92 -20.17
C ILE A 136 9.97 -12.94 -21.68
N LEU A 137 10.52 -11.97 -22.43
CA LEU A 137 10.31 -11.90 -23.88
C LEU A 137 10.96 -13.06 -24.62
N LYS A 138 12.11 -13.52 -24.14
CA LYS A 138 12.74 -14.73 -24.67
C LYS A 138 11.87 -15.95 -24.46
N HIS A 139 11.27 -16.09 -23.27
CA HIS A 139 10.39 -17.21 -22.96
C HIS A 139 9.17 -17.28 -23.90
N PHE A 140 8.59 -16.14 -24.26
CA PHE A 140 7.43 -16.05 -25.16
C PHE A 140 7.78 -15.90 -26.65
N ASN A 141 9.06 -16.02 -27.04
CA ASN A 141 9.54 -15.80 -28.42
C ASN A 141 9.24 -14.40 -28.99
N LEU A 142 9.26 -13.37 -28.14
CA LEU A 142 8.98 -11.96 -28.47
C LEU A 142 10.24 -11.08 -28.48
N ASN A 143 11.43 -11.67 -28.67
CA ASN A 143 12.72 -10.95 -28.64
C ASN A 143 12.80 -9.75 -29.60
N LYS A 144 12.05 -9.79 -30.71
CA LYS A 144 11.97 -8.69 -31.69
C LYS A 144 11.32 -7.42 -31.13
N ASP A 145 10.55 -7.55 -30.07
CA ASP A 145 9.69 -6.50 -29.54
C ASP A 145 10.33 -5.71 -28.38
N VAL A 146 11.53 -6.10 -27.91
CA VAL A 146 12.27 -5.45 -26.81
C VAL A 146 12.30 -3.93 -26.97
N LYS A 147 12.72 -3.45 -28.15
CA LYS A 147 12.86 -2.00 -28.39
C LYS A 147 11.51 -1.28 -28.25
N LYS A 148 10.44 -1.86 -28.79
CA LYS A 148 9.10 -1.30 -28.71
C LYS A 148 8.53 -1.38 -27.29
N ILE A 149 8.82 -2.45 -26.55
CA ILE A 149 8.45 -2.55 -25.14
C ILE A 149 9.14 -1.47 -24.32
N LYS A 150 10.41 -1.19 -24.61
CA LYS A 150 11.11 -0.06 -23.99
C LYS A 150 10.45 1.27 -24.31
N GLU A 151 10.10 1.50 -25.57
CA GLU A 151 9.41 2.73 -25.98
C GLU A 151 8.02 2.91 -25.35
N TRP A 152 7.29 1.82 -25.09
CA TRP A 152 5.90 1.87 -24.61
C TRP A 152 5.72 1.70 -23.09
N TYR A 153 6.58 0.91 -22.45
CA TYR A 153 6.35 0.37 -21.09
C TYR A 153 7.51 0.55 -20.12
N ASP A 154 8.63 1.09 -20.59
CA ASP A 154 9.68 1.61 -19.71
C ASP A 154 9.17 2.86 -18.98
N GLY A 155 9.80 3.26 -17.87
CA GLY A 155 9.51 4.59 -17.36
C GLY A 155 9.88 4.90 -15.93
N TYR A 156 10.28 3.94 -15.09
CA TYR A 156 10.52 4.25 -13.68
C TYR A 156 11.97 4.01 -13.28
N LYS A 157 12.50 5.00 -12.56
CA LYS A 157 13.75 4.88 -11.80
C LYS A 157 13.41 4.73 -10.33
N PHE A 158 13.86 3.65 -9.71
CA PHE A 158 13.75 3.43 -8.27
C PHE A 158 15.16 3.32 -7.69
N GLY A 159 15.49 4.17 -6.71
CA GLY A 159 16.83 4.29 -6.16
C GLY A 159 17.88 4.48 -7.25
N ASN A 160 18.77 3.51 -7.38
CA ASN A 160 19.85 3.48 -8.38
C ASN A 160 19.54 2.57 -9.60
N ILE A 161 18.33 2.03 -9.69
CA ILE A 161 17.94 1.13 -10.79
C ILE A 161 17.09 1.92 -11.77
N ASP A 162 17.63 2.04 -12.98
CA ASP A 162 16.93 2.57 -14.14
C ASP A 162 16.13 1.44 -14.81
N ASN A 163 15.15 1.85 -15.63
CA ASN A 163 14.36 0.96 -16.47
C ASN A 163 13.59 -0.12 -15.68
N ILE A 164 12.84 0.30 -14.65
CA ILE A 164 11.83 -0.53 -14.00
C ILE A 164 10.52 -0.42 -14.78
N TYR A 165 10.05 -1.55 -15.30
CA TYR A 165 8.89 -1.67 -16.15
C TYR A 165 7.64 -1.99 -15.32
N ASN A 166 6.52 -1.36 -15.67
CA ASN A 166 5.24 -1.61 -15.01
C ASN A 166 4.77 -3.07 -15.25
N PRO A 167 4.56 -3.90 -14.20
CA PRO A 167 4.19 -5.30 -14.39
C PRO A 167 2.88 -5.51 -15.14
N TRP A 168 1.88 -4.67 -14.86
CA TRP A 168 0.56 -4.77 -15.48
C TRP A 168 0.62 -4.54 -16.99
N SER A 169 1.37 -3.53 -17.43
CA SER A 169 1.57 -3.24 -18.85
C SER A 169 2.22 -4.40 -19.59
N ILE A 170 3.27 -4.98 -19.01
CA ILE A 170 4.03 -6.09 -19.61
C ILE A 170 3.18 -7.36 -19.69
N VAL A 171 2.52 -7.74 -18.58
CA VAL A 171 1.64 -8.92 -18.55
C VAL A 171 0.51 -8.78 -19.56
N ASN A 172 -0.11 -7.61 -19.67
CA ASN A 172 -1.17 -7.40 -20.66
C ASN A 172 -0.68 -7.50 -22.09
N TYR A 173 0.45 -6.87 -22.41
CA TYR A 173 1.05 -6.97 -23.74
C TYR A 173 1.30 -8.43 -24.12
N ILE A 174 1.93 -9.21 -23.24
CA ILE A 174 2.22 -10.63 -23.48
C ILE A 174 0.94 -11.44 -23.65
N SER A 175 -0.09 -11.15 -22.85
CA SER A 175 -1.38 -11.87 -22.95
C SER A 175 -2.16 -11.56 -24.24
N LYS A 176 -1.89 -10.40 -24.86
CA LYS A 176 -2.66 -9.86 -25.99
C LYS A 176 -1.73 -9.36 -27.09
N VAL A 177 -0.70 -10.13 -27.45
CA VAL A 177 0.28 -9.70 -28.45
C VAL A 177 -0.37 -9.32 -29.79
N ASN A 178 -1.44 -10.05 -30.18
CA ASN A 178 -2.18 -9.80 -31.43
C ASN A 178 -2.91 -8.45 -31.44
N ASP A 179 -3.19 -7.88 -30.27
CA ASP A 179 -3.79 -6.55 -30.12
C ASP A 179 -2.78 -5.42 -30.33
N GLY A 180 -1.50 -5.75 -30.39
CA GLY A 180 -0.40 -4.79 -30.49
C GLY A 180 -0.15 -4.02 -29.19
N PHE A 181 0.64 -2.95 -29.32
CA PHE A 181 1.00 -2.08 -28.21
C PHE A 181 -0.15 -1.14 -27.86
N LYS A 182 -0.55 -1.16 -26.58
CA LYS A 182 -1.65 -0.34 -26.05
C LYS A 182 -1.28 0.25 -24.69
N THR A 183 -1.96 1.33 -24.32
CA THR A 183 -1.85 1.98 -23.00
C THR A 183 -2.62 1.18 -21.93
N TYR A 184 -1.98 0.16 -21.35
CA TYR A 184 -2.62 -0.70 -20.35
C TYR A 184 -2.77 -0.06 -18.96
N TRP A 185 -1.91 0.90 -18.62
CA TRP A 185 -1.89 1.57 -17.31
C TRP A 185 -3.06 2.54 -17.10
N VAL A 186 -3.50 3.22 -18.16
CA VAL A 186 -4.58 4.24 -18.07
C VAL A 186 -5.93 3.59 -17.75
N ASN A 187 -6.10 2.32 -18.08
CA ASN A 187 -7.37 1.61 -17.93
C ASN A 187 -7.65 1.11 -16.50
N THR A 188 -6.67 1.16 -15.59
CA THR A 188 -6.76 0.58 -14.24
C THR A 188 -6.82 1.59 -13.10
N SER A 189 -6.47 2.86 -13.32
CA SER A 189 -6.57 3.86 -12.25
C SER A 189 -8.02 4.34 -12.08
N GLY A 190 -8.54 4.20 -10.85
CA GLY A 190 -9.79 4.81 -10.40
C GLY A 190 -9.70 6.32 -10.18
N ASP A 191 -8.59 6.97 -10.59
CA ASP A 191 -8.42 8.42 -10.53
C ASP A 191 -9.20 9.07 -11.67
N SER A 192 -10.51 9.23 -11.47
CA SER A 192 -11.34 10.11 -12.28
C SER A 192 -10.72 11.51 -12.40
N LEU A 193 -10.04 11.99 -11.35
CA LEU A 193 -9.34 13.28 -11.35
C LEU A 193 -8.24 13.39 -12.42
N ILE A 194 -7.40 12.38 -12.57
CA ILE A 194 -6.33 12.38 -13.58
C ILE A 194 -6.93 12.17 -14.97
N ARG A 195 -7.92 11.29 -15.10
CA ARG A 195 -8.62 11.06 -16.37
C ARG A 195 -9.32 12.33 -16.86
N ASP A 196 -10.03 13.04 -16.00
CA ASP A 196 -10.76 14.25 -16.36
C ASP A 196 -9.80 15.41 -16.66
N GLU A 197 -8.74 15.62 -15.87
CA GLU A 197 -7.80 16.73 -16.11
C GLU A 197 -6.85 16.50 -17.28
N ILE A 198 -6.44 15.26 -17.58
CA ILE A 198 -5.54 14.98 -18.72
C ILE A 198 -6.32 14.86 -20.04
N PHE A 199 -7.53 14.29 -20.02
CA PHE A 199 -8.27 14.00 -21.26
C PHE A 199 -9.45 14.93 -21.53
N VAL A 200 -9.97 15.65 -20.51
CA VAL A 200 -11.08 16.63 -20.66
C VAL A 200 -10.59 18.07 -20.40
N GLY A 201 -9.50 18.24 -19.65
CA GLY A 201 -8.91 19.55 -19.31
C GLY A 201 -8.05 20.17 -20.42
N ASN A 202 -8.17 21.48 -20.61
CA ASN A 202 -7.22 22.29 -21.40
C ASN A 202 -5.81 22.16 -20.76
N LYS A 203 -4.78 21.90 -21.56
CA LYS A 203 -3.39 21.65 -21.12
C LYS A 203 -2.91 22.59 -19.99
N GLU A 204 -3.25 23.87 -20.10
CA GLU A 204 -2.84 24.91 -19.15
C GLU A 204 -3.43 24.71 -17.74
N ARG A 205 -4.63 24.14 -17.65
CA ARG A 205 -5.31 23.79 -16.39
C ARG A 205 -4.69 22.56 -15.76
N THR A 206 -4.37 21.53 -16.56
CA THR A 206 -3.67 20.32 -16.12
C THR A 206 -2.31 20.65 -15.51
N TYR A 207 -1.54 21.55 -16.15
CA TYR A 207 -0.24 22.01 -15.64
C TYR A 207 -0.36 22.73 -14.29
N LYS A 208 -1.30 23.67 -14.15
CA LYS A 208 -1.51 24.39 -12.88
C LYS A 208 -1.98 23.46 -11.74
N THR A 209 -2.78 22.45 -12.06
CA THR A 209 -3.24 21.45 -11.09
C THR A 209 -2.09 20.53 -10.66
N LEU A 210 -1.23 20.09 -11.59
CA LEU A 210 -0.03 19.33 -11.28
C LEU A 210 0.97 20.15 -10.43
N GLU A 211 1.18 21.43 -10.75
CA GLU A 211 2.00 22.33 -9.93
C GLU A 211 1.44 22.45 -8.51
N LYS A 212 0.11 22.59 -8.35
CA LYS A 212 -0.53 22.61 -7.03
C LYS A 212 -0.31 21.29 -6.28
N LEU A 213 -0.49 20.14 -6.92
CA LEU A 213 -0.30 18.83 -6.28
C LEU A 213 1.15 18.60 -5.85
N ILE A 214 2.12 19.04 -6.66
CA ILE A 214 3.55 19.01 -6.33
C ILE A 214 3.83 19.95 -5.14
N PHE A 215 3.23 21.15 -5.13
CA PHE A 215 3.35 22.10 -4.01
C PHE A 215 2.74 21.55 -2.71
N TYR A 216 1.60 20.87 -2.77
CA TYR A 216 0.99 20.20 -1.60
C TYR A 216 1.83 19.03 -1.08
N CYS A 217 2.63 18.38 -1.92
CA CYS A 217 3.55 17.32 -1.51
C CYS A 217 4.92 17.85 -1.02
N GLY A 218 5.28 19.10 -1.32
CA GLY A 218 6.57 19.71 -0.97
C GLY A 218 6.60 20.48 0.37
N HIS A 219 5.48 20.57 1.08
CA HIS A 219 5.36 21.20 2.40
C HIS A 219 4.84 20.23 3.48
N CYS A 220 5.29 18.97 3.42
CA CYS A 220 5.15 17.97 4.48
C CYS A 220 6.48 17.27 4.72
#